data_AF-A0A1Z5HXI3-F1
#
_entry.id   AF-A0A1Z5HXI3-F1
#
_cell.length_a   1.000
_cell.length_b   1.000
_cell.length_c   1.000
_cell.angle_alpha   90.00
_cell.angle_beta   90.00
_cell.angle_gamma   90.00
#
_symmetry.space_group_name_H-M   'P 1'
#
loop_
_entity.id
_entity.type
_entity.pdbx_description
1 polymer ?
#
loop_
_entity_poly.entity_id
_entity_poly.type
_entity_poly.pdbx_seq_one_letter_code
_entity_poly.pdbx_strand_id
1 'polypeptide(L)'
;MWMRRNCPSIPFERFADDIICHCKSEAQAQWLLAKLRERFFRCRLELHPEKTKIVYCKDDDRQGSYPQEKFDFLGYTYRPRRSKNRHGKYFINFSPGVSDKAAKKMRQTIREWKLHLRSDKELEDIARMFNPVLRGWINYFTHYYKSVMYPTLRYLDTVLVK
;
A
#
# COMPACT_ATOMS: atom_id res chain seq x y z
N MET A 1 -19.89 -0.47 -17.07
CA MET A 1 -18.83 -1.39 -16.62
C MET A 1 -19.41 -2.78 -16.34
N TRP A 2 -18.72 -3.86 -16.70
CA TRP A 2 -19.21 -5.25 -16.58
C TRP A 2 -19.50 -5.66 -15.12
N MET A 3 -18.62 -5.31 -14.17
CA MET A 3 -18.79 -5.57 -12.74
C MET A 3 -20.09 -4.98 -12.19
N ARG A 4 -20.37 -3.69 -12.48
CA ARG A 4 -21.61 -3.04 -12.04
C ARG A 4 -22.89 -3.68 -12.59
N ARG A 5 -22.81 -4.35 -13.75
CA ARG A 5 -23.96 -5.01 -14.38
C ARG A 5 -24.17 -6.45 -13.88
N ASN A 6 -23.09 -7.20 -13.66
CA ASN A 6 -23.15 -8.63 -13.36
C ASN A 6 -22.95 -8.96 -11.87
N CYS A 7 -22.29 -8.07 -11.13
CA CYS A 7 -21.98 -8.22 -9.70
C CYS A 7 -22.23 -6.91 -8.94
N PRO A 8 -23.44 -6.33 -9.01
CA PRO A 8 -23.73 -5.01 -8.42
C PRO A 8 -23.56 -4.96 -6.90
N SER A 9 -23.69 -6.09 -6.21
CA SER A 9 -23.57 -6.21 -4.76
C SER A 9 -22.13 -6.31 -4.25
N ILE A 10 -21.14 -6.35 -5.15
CA ILE A 10 -19.72 -6.47 -4.81
C ILE A 10 -19.02 -5.14 -5.15
N PRO A 11 -18.69 -4.31 -4.14
CA PRO A 11 -17.88 -3.12 -4.34
C PRO A 11 -16.51 -3.48 -4.90
N PHE A 12 -15.97 -2.61 -5.75
CA PHE A 12 -14.63 -2.81 -6.31
C PHE A 12 -13.99 -1.47 -6.68
N GLU A 13 -12.67 -1.44 -6.57
CA GLU A 13 -11.81 -0.32 -6.89
C GLU A 13 -10.94 -0.72 -8.07
N ARG A 14 -10.74 0.20 -9.00
CA ARG A 14 -9.85 -0.01 -10.14
C ARG A 14 -8.95 1.19 -10.32
N PHE A 15 -7.65 0.92 -10.47
CA PHE A 15 -6.65 1.89 -10.87
C PHE A 15 -5.84 1.31 -12.02
N ALA A 16 -6.02 1.84 -13.23
CA ALA A 16 -5.47 1.25 -14.45
C ALA A 16 -5.79 -0.27 -14.56
N ASP A 17 -4.78 -1.13 -14.53
CA ASP A 17 -4.86 -2.59 -14.56
C ASP A 17 -5.05 -3.23 -13.18
N ASP A 18 -4.72 -2.52 -12.09
CA ASP A 18 -4.89 -3.02 -10.72
C ASP A 18 -6.37 -2.92 -10.29
N ILE A 19 -6.91 -4.03 -9.78
CA ILE A 19 -8.31 -4.14 -9.33
C ILE A 19 -8.35 -4.79 -7.94
N ILE A 20 -9.16 -4.22 -7.04
CA ILE A 20 -9.55 -4.82 -5.76
C ILE A 20 -11.06 -5.07 -5.79
N CYS A 21 -11.50 -6.23 -5.30
CA CYS A 21 -12.92 -6.56 -5.17
C CYS A 21 -13.23 -6.92 -3.70
N HIS A 22 -14.22 -6.26 -3.12
CA HIS A 22 -14.62 -6.46 -1.73
C HIS A 22 -15.65 -7.57 -1.59
N CYS A 23 -15.19 -8.78 -1.24
CA CYS A 23 -16.03 -9.93 -0.99
C CYS A 23 -16.30 -10.11 0.51
N LYS A 24 -17.52 -10.53 0.86
CA LYS A 24 -17.95 -10.75 2.25
C LYS A 24 -17.51 -12.11 2.81
N SER A 25 -17.27 -13.09 1.94
CA SER A 25 -16.85 -14.44 2.30
C SER A 25 -15.87 -15.01 1.28
N GLU A 26 -15.14 -16.04 1.69
CA GLU A 26 -14.24 -16.78 0.79
C GLU A 26 -15.01 -17.42 -0.38
N ALA A 27 -16.18 -18.00 -0.12
CA ALA A 27 -17.01 -18.60 -1.17
C ALA A 27 -17.42 -17.57 -2.23
N GLN A 28 -17.78 -16.34 -1.81
CA GLN A 28 -18.07 -15.25 -2.75
C GLN A 28 -16.83 -14.83 -3.55
N ALA A 29 -15.67 -14.78 -2.90
CA ALA A 29 -14.41 -14.43 -3.56
C ALA A 29 -14.01 -15.47 -4.62
N GLN A 30 -14.11 -16.77 -4.30
CA GLN A 30 -13.83 -17.86 -5.23
C GLN A 30 -14.81 -17.86 -6.42
N TRP A 31 -16.11 -17.68 -6.15
CA TRP A 31 -17.13 -17.56 -7.19
C TRP A 31 -16.86 -16.37 -8.13
N LEU A 32 -16.54 -15.20 -7.57
CA LEU A 32 -16.22 -14.02 -8.36
C LEU A 32 -14.96 -14.22 -9.19
N LEU A 33 -13.92 -14.84 -8.62
CA LEU A 33 -12.67 -15.13 -9.33
C LEU A 33 -12.92 -16.03 -10.55
N ALA A 34 -13.77 -17.05 -10.42
CA ALA A 34 -14.15 -17.90 -11.55
C ALA A 34 -14.86 -17.10 -12.65
N LYS A 35 -15.81 -16.23 -12.28
CA LYS A 35 -16.52 -15.34 -13.23
C LYS A 35 -15.60 -14.33 -13.90
N LEU A 36 -14.62 -13.79 -13.17
CA LEU A 36 -13.62 -12.88 -13.73
C LEU A 36 -12.71 -13.62 -14.71
N ARG A 37 -12.28 -14.86 -14.43
CA ARG A 37 -11.52 -15.68 -15.39
C ARG A 37 -12.27 -15.88 -16.70
N GLU A 38 -13.54 -16.28 -16.64
CA GLU A 38 -14.40 -16.40 -17.84
C GLU A 38 -14.49 -15.08 -18.61
N ARG A 39 -14.67 -13.97 -17.89
CA ARG A 39 -14.80 -12.64 -18.51
C ARG A 39 -13.51 -12.20 -19.20
N PHE A 40 -12.37 -12.35 -18.54
CA PHE A 40 -11.06 -12.00 -19.08
C PHE A 40 -10.74 -12.86 -20.29
N PHE A 41 -11.02 -14.16 -20.24
CA PHE A 41 -10.86 -15.05 -21.37
C PHE A 41 -11.66 -14.59 -22.61
N ARG A 42 -12.92 -14.19 -22.43
CA ARG A 42 -13.73 -13.59 -23.52
C ARG A 42 -13.15 -12.28 -24.07
N CYS A 43 -12.37 -11.56 -23.28
CA CYS A 43 -11.61 -10.39 -23.72
C CYS A 43 -10.24 -10.73 -24.30
N ARG A 44 -9.89 -12.01 -24.44
CA ARG A 44 -8.54 -12.49 -24.83
C ARG A 44 -7.45 -12.02 -23.86
N LEU A 45 -7.79 -11.95 -22.58
CA LEU A 45 -6.87 -11.65 -21.48
C LEU A 45 -6.82 -12.83 -20.51
N GLU A 46 -5.69 -12.99 -19.85
CA GLU A 46 -5.52 -14.00 -18.80
C GLU A 46 -5.16 -13.34 -17.48
N LEU A 47 -5.75 -13.81 -16.39
CA LEU A 47 -5.41 -13.34 -15.05
C LEU A 47 -4.10 -14.00 -14.61
N HIS A 48 -3.11 -13.19 -14.25
CA HIS A 48 -1.83 -13.71 -13.80
C HIS A 48 -2.01 -14.48 -12.48
N PRO A 49 -1.66 -15.78 -12.43
CA PRO A 49 -1.99 -16.66 -11.30
C PRO A 49 -1.31 -16.22 -10.00
N GLU A 50 -0.06 -15.76 -10.08
CA GLU A 50 0.67 -15.34 -8.89
C GLU A 50 0.28 -13.94 -8.39
N LYS A 51 -0.22 -13.05 -9.26
CA LYS A 51 -0.65 -11.70 -8.86
C LYS A 51 -2.06 -11.70 -8.30
N THR A 52 -2.91 -12.61 -8.79
CA THR A 52 -4.32 -12.69 -8.39
C THR A 52 -4.45 -13.53 -7.13
N LYS A 53 -4.83 -12.90 -6.01
CA LYS A 53 -4.89 -13.55 -4.70
C LYS A 53 -6.20 -13.22 -4.00
N ILE A 54 -6.72 -14.19 -3.24
CA ILE A 54 -7.76 -13.96 -2.24
C ILE A 54 -7.04 -13.67 -0.93
N VAL A 55 -7.37 -12.54 -0.30
CA VAL A 55 -6.67 -12.06 0.89
C VAL A 55 -7.68 -11.83 2.01
N TYR A 56 -7.41 -12.46 3.15
CA TYR A 56 -8.23 -12.32 4.33
C TYR A 56 -7.90 -11.01 5.06
N CYS A 57 -8.90 -10.14 5.18
CA CYS A 57 -8.74 -8.84 5.81
C CYS A 57 -8.93 -8.94 7.33
N LYS A 58 -7.98 -9.55 8.04
CA LYS A 58 -8.06 -9.78 9.50
C LYS A 58 -8.17 -8.49 10.32
N ASP A 59 -9.07 -8.48 11.30
CA ASP A 59 -9.26 -7.41 12.28
C ASP A 59 -9.71 -7.98 13.65
N ASP A 60 -10.10 -7.11 14.59
CA ASP A 60 -10.49 -7.51 15.96
C ASP A 60 -11.67 -8.50 15.99
N ASP A 61 -12.64 -8.31 15.08
CA ASP A 61 -13.84 -9.14 14.96
C ASP A 61 -13.59 -10.41 14.13
N ARG A 62 -12.63 -10.34 13.19
CA ARG A 62 -12.31 -11.39 12.22
C ARG A 62 -10.99 -12.06 12.59
N GLN A 63 -11.04 -13.00 13.54
CA GLN A 63 -9.85 -13.62 14.12
C GLN A 63 -9.32 -14.86 13.38
N GLY A 64 -9.91 -15.19 12.22
CA GLY A 64 -9.45 -16.30 11.38
C GLY A 64 -7.97 -16.17 11.01
N SER A 65 -7.35 -17.30 10.69
CA SER A 65 -5.97 -17.35 10.21
C SER A 65 -5.96 -17.91 8.79
N TYR A 66 -5.36 -17.17 7.86
CA TYR A 66 -5.29 -17.55 6.45
C TYR A 66 -3.88 -17.40 5.90
N PRO A 67 -3.50 -18.12 4.82
CA PRO A 67 -2.16 -18.00 4.25
C PRO A 67 -1.82 -16.59 3.74
N GLN A 68 -2.84 -15.82 3.32
CA GLN A 68 -2.68 -14.46 2.83
C GLN A 68 -3.53 -13.50 3.67
N GLU A 69 -2.86 -12.69 4.49
CA GLU A 69 -3.49 -11.66 5.35
C GLU A 69 -2.95 -10.25 5.06
N LYS A 70 -2.24 -10.08 3.95
CA LYS A 70 -1.73 -8.78 3.52
C LYS A 70 -1.62 -8.71 2.01
N PHE A 71 -1.74 -7.50 1.47
CA PHE A 71 -1.50 -7.23 0.05
C PHE A 71 -0.98 -5.82 -0.16
N ASP A 72 -0.35 -5.62 -1.31
CA ASP A 72 0.13 -4.31 -1.76
C ASP A 72 -0.81 -3.75 -2.83
N PHE A 73 -1.15 -2.47 -2.73
CA PHE A 73 -1.92 -1.74 -3.73
C PHE A 73 -1.50 -0.28 -3.73
N LEU A 74 -1.16 0.27 -4.91
CA LEU A 74 -0.73 1.67 -5.09
C LEU A 74 0.38 2.11 -4.12
N GLY A 75 1.38 1.25 -3.88
CA GLY A 75 2.49 1.56 -2.99
C GLY A 75 2.17 1.46 -1.49
N TYR A 76 0.97 1.02 -1.13
CA TYR A 76 0.55 0.75 0.25
C TYR A 76 0.44 -0.74 0.51
N THR A 77 0.93 -1.19 1.67
CA THR A 77 0.65 -2.53 2.20
C THR A 77 -0.52 -2.47 3.17
N TYR A 78 -1.61 -3.12 2.79
CA TYR A 78 -2.78 -3.37 3.63
C TYR A 78 -2.53 -4.62 4.47
N ARG A 79 -2.66 -4.48 5.79
CA ARG A 79 -2.50 -5.58 6.75
C ARG A 79 -3.17 -5.25 8.08
N PRO A 80 -3.32 -6.22 9.00
CA PRO A 80 -3.74 -5.95 10.37
C PRO A 80 -2.73 -5.05 11.08
N ARG A 81 -3.19 -3.93 11.64
CA ARG A 81 -2.39 -2.96 12.38
C ARG A 81 -3.14 -2.47 13.61
N ARG A 82 -2.39 -2.21 14.67
CA ARG A 82 -2.94 -1.60 15.88
C ARG A 82 -3.34 -0.15 15.59
N SER A 83 -4.60 0.17 15.82
CA SER A 83 -5.16 1.51 15.70
C SER A 83 -5.70 1.98 17.05
N LYS A 84 -5.85 3.28 17.22
CA LYS A 84 -6.41 3.90 18.44
C LYS A 84 -7.69 4.62 18.06
N ASN A 85 -8.80 4.32 18.73
CA ASN A 85 -10.06 5.01 18.49
C ASN A 85 -10.08 6.38 19.19
N ARG A 86 -11.12 7.18 18.94
CA ARG A 86 -11.29 8.51 19.57
C ARG A 86 -11.40 8.48 21.10
N HIS A 87 -11.77 7.33 21.67
CA HIS A 87 -11.89 7.10 23.12
C HIS A 87 -10.59 6.55 23.74
N GLY A 88 -9.52 6.43 22.94
CA GLY A 88 -8.22 5.96 23.39
C GLY A 88 -8.06 4.45 23.52
N LYS A 89 -9.10 3.66 23.20
CA LYS A 89 -9.02 2.20 23.16
C LYS A 89 -8.25 1.76 21.90
N TYR A 90 -7.34 0.81 22.10
CA TYR A 90 -6.62 0.17 21.02
C TYR A 90 -7.43 -1.00 20.45
N PHE A 91 -7.38 -1.17 19.14
CA PHE A 91 -8.02 -2.28 18.43
C PHE A 91 -7.20 -2.63 17.19
N ILE A 92 -7.41 -3.82 16.63
CA ILE A 92 -6.79 -4.20 15.36
C ILE A 92 -7.70 -3.76 14.20
N ASN A 93 -7.12 -2.99 13.28
CA ASN A 93 -7.77 -2.57 12.05
C ASN A 93 -6.97 -3.05 10.84
N PHE A 94 -7.66 -3.46 9.79
CA PHE A 94 -7.04 -3.75 8.51
C PHE A 94 -6.80 -2.45 7.75
N SER A 95 -5.58 -1.92 7.81
CA SER A 95 -5.29 -0.56 7.34
C SER A 95 -4.01 -0.45 6.50
N PRO A 96 -3.98 0.49 5.53
CA PRO A 96 -2.82 0.70 4.69
C PRO A 96 -1.71 1.46 5.43
N GLY A 97 -0.47 1.12 5.11
CA GLY A 97 0.72 1.91 5.39
C GLY A 97 1.70 1.79 4.24
N VAL A 98 2.69 2.69 4.12
CA VAL A 98 3.67 2.62 3.04
C VAL A 98 4.27 1.22 2.92
N SER A 99 4.33 0.70 1.70
CA SER A 99 4.83 -0.66 1.47
C SER A 99 6.33 -0.75 1.67
N ASP A 100 6.81 -1.94 2.00
CA ASP A 100 8.25 -2.18 2.18
C ASP A 100 9.02 -1.90 0.88
N LYS A 101 8.41 -2.21 -0.27
CA LYS A 101 8.96 -1.91 -1.60
C LYS A 101 9.07 -0.40 -1.84
N ALA A 102 8.02 0.36 -1.52
CA ALA A 102 8.04 1.83 -1.65
C ALA A 102 9.06 2.44 -0.67
N ALA A 103 9.07 2.00 0.59
CA ALA A 103 10.01 2.47 1.60
C ALA A 103 11.47 2.17 1.23
N LYS A 104 11.74 0.99 0.67
CA LYS A 104 13.07 0.62 0.15
C LYS A 104 13.48 1.54 -1.01
N LYS A 105 12.58 1.80 -1.96
CA LYS A 105 12.85 2.71 -3.08
C LYS A 105 13.17 4.13 -2.60
N MET A 106 12.42 4.66 -1.64
CA MET A 106 12.68 5.99 -1.06
C MET A 106 14.06 6.06 -0.39
N ARG A 107 14.41 5.07 0.45
CA ARG A 107 15.74 5.00 1.08
C ARG A 107 16.86 4.87 0.07
N GLN A 108 16.65 4.11 -1.01
CA GLN A 108 17.61 4.02 -2.10
C GLN A 108 17.81 5.38 -2.78
N THR A 109 16.74 6.10 -3.10
CA THR A 109 16.83 7.46 -3.66
C THR A 109 17.57 8.42 -2.73
N ILE A 110 17.30 8.38 -1.42
CA ILE A 110 18.04 9.18 -0.43
C ILE A 110 19.54 8.85 -0.47
N ARG A 111 19.90 7.57 -0.55
CA ARG A 111 21.30 7.13 -0.64
C ARG A 111 21.98 7.63 -1.91
N GLU A 112 21.27 7.64 -3.03
CA GLU A 112 21.76 8.11 -4.33
C GLU A 112 22.03 9.62 -4.37
N TRP A 113 21.41 10.41 -3.48
CA TRP A 113 21.71 11.85 -3.36
C TRP A 113 23.13 12.13 -2.88
N LYS A 114 23.77 11.15 -2.21
CA LYS A 114 25.15 11.22 -1.70
C LYS A 114 25.41 12.54 -0.94
N LEU A 115 24.54 12.86 0.03
CA LEU A 115 24.57 14.15 0.74
C LEU A 115 25.93 14.44 1.39
N HIS A 116 26.57 13.42 1.97
CA HIS A 116 27.93 13.50 2.50
C HIS A 116 29.02 13.95 1.51
N LEU A 117 28.78 13.88 0.19
CA LEU A 117 29.72 14.37 -0.84
C LEU A 117 29.41 15.79 -1.30
N ARG A 118 28.40 16.45 -0.73
CA ARG A 118 27.94 17.79 -1.11
C ARG A 118 28.36 18.84 -0.09
N SER A 119 29.61 18.77 0.37
CA SER A 119 30.19 19.74 1.30
C SER A 119 30.34 21.15 0.70
N ASP A 120 30.17 21.27 -0.62
CA ASP A 120 30.15 22.53 -1.37
C ASP A 120 28.83 23.32 -1.22
N LYS A 121 27.84 22.80 -0.49
CA LYS A 121 26.49 23.39 -0.42
C LYS A 121 26.09 23.77 1.00
N GLU A 122 25.36 24.88 1.09
CA GLU A 122 24.67 25.25 2.33
C GLU A 122 23.46 24.34 2.58
N LEU A 123 23.02 24.29 3.83
CA LEU A 123 21.88 23.46 4.23
C LEU A 123 20.60 23.90 3.50
N GLU A 124 20.42 25.20 3.28
CA GLU A 124 19.33 25.80 2.51
C GLU A 124 19.31 25.30 1.07
N ASP A 125 20.48 25.12 0.44
CA ASP A 125 20.56 24.61 -0.93
C ASP A 125 20.20 23.13 -0.97
N ILE A 126 20.70 22.33 -0.03
CA ILE A 126 20.30 20.92 0.13
C ILE A 126 18.79 20.84 0.32
N ALA A 127 18.21 21.68 1.17
CA ALA A 127 16.78 21.74 1.41
C ALA A 127 16.01 22.08 0.13
N ARG A 128 16.42 23.10 -0.64
CA ARG A 128 15.79 23.47 -1.92
C ARG A 128 15.83 22.32 -2.93
N MET A 129 16.93 21.57 -2.98
CA MET A 129 17.10 20.46 -3.92
C MET A 129 16.18 19.27 -3.63
N PHE A 130 16.03 18.89 -2.35
CA PHE A 130 15.41 17.61 -2.00
C PHE A 130 14.03 17.74 -1.34
N ASN A 131 13.67 18.89 -0.77
CA ASN A 131 12.36 19.11 -0.17
C ASN A 131 11.18 18.84 -1.11
N PRO A 132 11.21 19.17 -2.42
CA PRO A 132 10.10 18.85 -3.32
C PRO A 132 9.80 17.34 -3.35
N VAL A 133 10.85 16.50 -3.38
CA VAL A 133 10.70 15.04 -3.39
C VAL A 133 10.18 14.53 -2.05
N LEU A 134 10.78 14.99 -0.94
CA LEU A 134 10.38 14.60 0.41
C LEU A 134 8.93 14.98 0.70
N ARG A 135 8.52 16.19 0.30
CA ARG A 135 7.15 16.69 0.43
C ARG A 135 6.19 15.83 -0.38
N GLY A 136 6.56 15.42 -1.59
CA GLY A 136 5.78 14.49 -2.39
C GLY A 136 5.54 13.17 -1.67
N TRP A 137 6.59 12.56 -1.11
CA TRP A 137 6.46 11.31 -0.35
C TRP A 137 5.63 11.47 0.92
N ILE A 138 5.83 12.54 1.68
CA ILE A 138 5.08 12.81 2.90
C ILE A 138 3.59 13.00 2.56
N ASN A 139 3.28 13.85 1.60
CA ASN A 139 1.90 14.11 1.19
C ASN A 139 1.21 12.84 0.69
N TYR A 140 1.94 12.01 -0.07
CA TYR A 140 1.38 10.78 -0.61
C TYR A 140 1.19 9.70 0.46
N PHE A 141 2.20 9.39 1.28
CA PHE A 141 2.23 8.21 2.16
C PHE A 141 1.74 8.43 3.61
N THR A 142 1.57 9.68 4.05
CA THR A 142 1.16 9.98 5.44
C THR A 142 -0.35 10.16 5.63
N HIS A 143 -1.17 9.87 4.63
CA HIS A 143 -2.62 10.03 4.77
C HIS A 143 -3.23 9.04 5.77
N TYR A 144 -2.76 7.79 5.80
CA TYR A 144 -3.35 6.73 6.61
C TYR A 144 -2.55 6.42 7.89
N TYR A 145 -1.41 5.73 7.75
CA TYR A 145 -0.62 5.26 8.89
C TYR A 145 0.78 5.89 8.88
N LYS A 146 0.84 7.14 9.37
CA LYS A 146 2.02 8.02 9.34
C LYS A 146 3.28 7.40 9.92
N SER A 147 3.14 6.64 11.02
CA SER A 147 4.30 6.15 11.76
C SER A 147 5.12 5.10 11.02
N VAL A 148 4.57 4.43 9.99
CA VAL A 148 5.36 3.51 9.14
C VAL A 148 6.32 4.28 8.22
N MET A 149 6.10 5.58 8.01
CA MET A 149 7.01 6.45 7.26
C MET A 149 8.22 6.90 8.10
N TYR A 150 8.11 6.92 9.44
CA TYR A 150 9.15 7.46 10.33
C TYR A 150 10.53 6.80 10.15
N PRO A 151 10.67 5.47 9.98
CA PRO A 151 11.98 4.87 9.74
C PRO A 151 12.67 5.40 8.47
N THR A 152 11.90 5.70 7.42
CA THR A 152 12.44 6.29 6.18
C THR A 152 12.89 7.73 6.39
N LEU A 153 12.14 8.53 7.15
CA LEU A 153 12.53 9.91 7.46
C LEU A 153 13.76 9.96 8.38
N ARG A 154 13.81 9.11 9.41
CA ARG A 154 15.01 8.99 10.28
C ARG A 154 16.26 8.56 9.52
N TYR A 155 16.09 7.78 8.44
CA TYR A 155 17.22 7.42 7.57
C TYR A 155 17.79 8.65 6.85
N LEU A 156 16.96 9.60 6.43
CA LEU A 156 17.43 10.88 5.89
C LEU A 156 18.26 11.64 6.94
N ASP A 157 17.75 11.76 8.16
CA ASP A 157 18.47 12.45 9.25
C ASP A 157 19.84 11.82 9.49
N THR A 158 19.91 10.49 9.44
CA THR A 158 21.17 9.73 9.61
C THR A 158 22.18 9.99 8.49
N VAL A 159 21.70 10.25 7.27
CA VAL A 159 22.55 10.54 6.10
C VAL A 159 22.99 12.01 6.07
N LEU A 160 22.24 12.90 6.71
CA LEU A 160 22.59 14.33 6.83
C LEU A 160 23.63 14.60 7.93
N VAL A 161 23.59 13.86 9.03
CA VAL A 161 24.52 14.03 10.18
C VAL A 161 25.88 13.35 9.93
N LYS A 162 25.99 12.50 8.91
CA LYS A 162 27.23 11.82 8.52
C LYS A 162 27.95 12.55 7.41
#